data_AF-A0A662D3R7-F1
#
_entry.id   AF-A0A662D3R7-F1
#
_cell.length_a   1.000
_cell.length_b   1.000
_cell.length_c   1.000
_cell.angle_alpha   90.00
_cell.angle_beta   90.00
_cell.angle_gamma   90.00
#
_symmetry.space_group_name_H-M   'P 1'
#
loop_
_entity.id
_entity.type
_entity.pdbx_description
1 polymer ?
#
loop_
_entity_poly.entity_id
_entity_poly.type
_entity_poly.pdbx_seq_one_letter_code
_entity_poly.pdbx_strand_id
1 'polypeptide(L)'
;MRWFILILIFIFGIMGIEIYQNIELFKDSYAIQRLQSEIRKMEKENNLLKKRVSSSLSLGMLERYARNKLNLSEPYRVKLIKERNALKRGK
;
A
#
# COMPACT_ATOMS: atom_id res chain seq x y z
N MET A 1 38.41 23.85 44.46
CA MET A 1 38.11 24.53 43.18
C MET A 1 38.70 23.84 41.94
N ARG A 2 40.02 23.52 41.89
CA ARG A 2 40.66 22.90 40.70
C ARG A 2 40.02 21.57 40.23
N TRP A 3 39.60 20.71 41.17
CA TRP A 3 38.97 19.41 40.86
C TRP A 3 37.54 19.51 40.33
N PHE A 4 36.83 20.59 40.65
CA PHE A 4 35.45 20.79 40.21
C PHE A 4 35.34 20.94 38.69
N ILE A 5 36.31 21.63 38.08
CA ILE A 5 36.38 21.83 36.64
C ILE A 5 36.61 20.49 35.91
N LEU A 6 37.44 19.61 36.47
CA LEU A 6 37.69 18.28 35.91
C LEU A 6 36.43 17.40 35.97
N ILE A 7 35.71 17.43 37.09
CA ILE A 7 34.44 16.69 37.24
C ILE A 7 33.40 17.21 36.24
N LEU A 8 33.32 18.54 36.05
CA LEU A 8 32.36 19.16 35.15
C LEU A 8 32.64 18.80 33.68
N ILE A 9 33.92 18.78 33.27
CA ILE A 9 34.34 18.33 31.94
C ILE A 9 34.00 16.85 31.73
N PHE A 10 34.19 16.01 32.76
CA PHE A 10 33.89 14.58 32.66
C PHE A 10 32.40 14.30 32.48
N ILE A 11 31.55 15.03 33.20
CA ILE A 11 30.08 14.93 33.07
C ILE A 11 29.64 15.35 31.67
N PHE A 12 30.17 16.46 31.15
CA PHE A 12 29.86 16.90 29.77
C PHE A 12 30.36 15.91 28.71
N GLY A 13 31.49 15.24 28.96
CA GLY A 13 32.00 14.19 28.07
C GLY A 13 31.06 12.98 27.98
N ILE A 14 30.56 12.50 29.11
CA ILE A 14 29.60 11.38 29.15
C ILE A 14 28.28 11.79 28.51
N MET A 15 27.76 12.98 28.86
CA MET A 15 26.50 13.48 28.34
C MET A 15 26.54 13.70 26.82
N GLY A 16 27.68 14.16 26.29
CA GLY A 16 27.89 14.29 24.84
C GLY A 16 27.83 12.96 24.09
N ILE A 17 28.37 11.89 24.66
CA ILE A 17 28.37 10.54 24.07
C ILE A 17 26.93 9.98 24.02
N GLU A 18 26.17 10.12 25.10
CA GLU A 18 24.77 9.65 25.16
C GLU A 18 23.87 10.39 24.16
N ILE A 19 24.07 11.70 23.98
CA ILE A 19 23.32 12.50 22.99
C ILE A 19 23.64 12.03 21.57
N TYR A 20 24.91 11.77 21.27
CA TYR A 20 25.33 11.36 19.92
C TYR A 20 24.73 10.01 19.51
N GLN A 21 24.73 9.03 20.42
CA GLN A 21 24.11 7.71 20.19
C GLN A 21 22.59 7.80 20.01
N ASN A 22 21.91 8.66 20.77
CA ASN A 22 20.46 8.84 20.64
C ASN A 22 20.06 9.52 19.33
N ILE A 23 20.87 10.46 18.82
CA ILE A 23 20.61 11.14 17.54
C ILE A 23 20.74 10.15 16.36
N GLU A 24 21.69 9.22 16.43
CA GLU A 24 21.89 8.19 15.41
C GLU A 24 20.70 7.22 15.36
N LEU A 25 20.25 6.73 16.52
CA LEU A 25 19.04 5.90 16.63
C LEU A 25 17.78 6.63 16.13
N PHE A 26 17.69 7.94 16.36
CA PHE A 26 16.56 8.74 15.89
C PHE A 26 16.56 8.85 14.36
N LYS A 27 17.72 9.13 13.74
CA LYS A 27 17.83 9.20 12.27
C LYS A 27 17.44 7.88 11.60
N ASP A 28 17.91 6.76 12.14
CA ASP A 28 17.57 5.43 11.61
C ASP A 28 16.08 5.13 11.78
N SER A 29 15.48 5.50 12.92
CA SER A 29 14.05 5.36 13.14
C SER A 29 13.20 6.15 12.13
N TYR A 30 13.61 7.37 11.78
CA TYR A 30 12.92 8.16 10.74
C TYR A 30 13.06 7.54 9.35
N ALA A 31 14.25 7.05 9.01
CA ALA A 31 14.48 6.36 7.75
C ALA A 31 13.62 5.08 7.65
N ILE A 32 13.59 4.29 8.72
CA ILE A 32 12.78 3.07 8.81
C ILE A 32 11.28 3.38 8.72
N GLN A 33 10.79 4.39 9.44
CA GLN A 33 9.38 4.80 9.36
C GLN A 33 8.99 5.28 7.97
N ARG A 34 9.87 6.04 7.32
CA ARG A 34 9.66 6.49 5.93
C ARG A 34 9.58 5.30 4.98
N LEU A 35 10.53 4.37 5.06
CA LEU A 35 10.55 3.14 4.25
C LEU A 35 9.30 2.28 4.49
N GLN A 36 8.87 2.11 5.73
CA GLN A 36 7.62 1.39 6.04
C GLN A 36 6.39 2.07 5.46
N SER A 37 6.32 3.40 5.51
CA SER A 37 5.21 4.15 4.92
C SER A 37 5.15 3.97 3.40
N GLU A 38 6.30 3.92 2.75
CA GLU A 38 6.44 3.78 1.30
C GLU A 38 6.07 2.36 0.86
N ILE A 39 6.51 1.33 1.59
CA ILE A 39 6.09 -0.06 1.39
C ILE A 39 4.57 -0.19 1.50
N ARG A 40 3.94 0.36 2.56
CA ARG A 40 2.48 0.31 2.72
C ARG A 40 1.74 1.01 1.58
N LYS A 41 2.28 2.11 1.08
CA LYS A 41 1.69 2.83 -0.07
C LYS A 41 1.79 1.98 -1.34
N MET A 42 2.96 1.42 -1.62
CA MET A 42 3.18 0.52 -2.76
C MET A 42 2.30 -0.73 -2.68
N GLU A 43 2.11 -1.31 -1.50
CA GLU A 43 1.26 -2.49 -1.31
C GLU A 43 -0.22 -2.17 -1.58
N LYS A 44 -0.70 -1.01 -1.12
CA LYS A 44 -2.06 -0.52 -1.44
C LYS A 44 -2.24 -0.29 -2.95
N GLU A 45 -1.29 0.38 -3.58
CA GLU A 45 -1.32 0.63 -5.02
C GLU A 45 -1.27 -0.67 -5.83
N ASN A 46 -0.42 -1.61 -5.45
CA ASN A 46 -0.35 -2.93 -6.07
C ASN A 46 -1.66 -3.70 -5.92
N ASN A 47 -2.28 -3.68 -4.74
CA ASN A 47 -3.58 -4.34 -4.54
C ASN A 47 -4.70 -3.68 -5.38
N LEU A 48 -4.70 -2.35 -5.51
CA LEU A 48 -5.62 -1.64 -6.39
C LEU A 48 -5.39 -1.98 -7.86
N LEU A 49 -4.13 -2.02 -8.31
CA LEU A 49 -3.75 -2.41 -9.66
C LEU A 49 -4.15 -3.86 -9.93
N LYS A 50 -3.87 -4.78 -9.01
CA LYS A 50 -4.30 -6.18 -9.08
C LYS A 50 -5.81 -6.29 -9.21
N LYS A 51 -6.58 -5.54 -8.42
CA LYS A 51 -8.04 -5.50 -8.53
C LYS A 51 -8.50 -4.99 -9.91
N ARG A 52 -7.86 -3.94 -10.43
CA ARG A 52 -8.16 -3.41 -11.77
C ARG A 52 -7.83 -4.41 -12.87
N VAL A 53 -6.64 -5.00 -12.83
CA VAL A 53 -6.19 -6.04 -13.77
C VAL A 53 -7.12 -7.24 -13.73
N SER A 54 -7.45 -7.76 -12.55
CA SER A 54 -8.42 -8.85 -12.41
C SER A 54 -9.81 -8.47 -12.95
N SER A 55 -10.22 -7.22 -12.81
CA SER A 55 -11.50 -6.75 -13.38
C SER A 55 -11.46 -6.62 -14.90
N SER A 56 -10.34 -6.16 -15.47
CA SER A 56 -10.16 -5.99 -16.92
C SER A 56 -9.89 -7.32 -17.62
N LEU A 57 -9.22 -8.26 -16.95
CA LEU A 57 -9.03 -9.65 -17.38
C LEU A 57 -10.20 -10.55 -16.96
N SER A 58 -11.28 -9.99 -16.40
CA SER A 58 -12.44 -10.81 -16.10
C SER A 58 -12.91 -11.49 -17.39
N LEU A 59 -13.24 -12.78 -17.29
CA LEU A 59 -13.70 -13.59 -18.41
C LEU A 59 -14.85 -12.91 -19.17
N GLY A 60 -15.75 -12.21 -18.45
CA GLY A 60 -16.82 -11.43 -19.07
C GLY A 60 -16.32 -10.20 -19.87
N MET A 61 -15.21 -9.57 -19.46
CA MET A 61 -14.57 -8.51 -20.25
C MET A 61 -13.83 -9.06 -21.47
N LEU A 62 -13.10 -10.16 -21.31
CA LEU A 62 -12.41 -10.83 -22.41
C LEU A 62 -13.40 -11.38 -23.44
N GLU A 63 -14.46 -12.03 -23.00
CA GLU A 63 -15.54 -12.52 -23.86
C GLU A 63 -16.22 -11.36 -24.59
N ARG A 64 -16.54 -10.28 -23.87
CA ARG A 64 -17.13 -9.08 -24.48
C ARG A 64 -16.19 -8.47 -25.51
N TYR A 65 -14.91 -8.42 -25.21
CA TYR A 65 -13.91 -7.89 -26.14
C TYR A 65 -13.77 -8.76 -27.40
N ALA A 66 -13.65 -10.08 -27.24
CA ALA A 66 -13.53 -11.03 -28.36
C ALA A 66 -14.78 -11.05 -29.24
N ARG A 67 -15.97 -11.06 -28.64
CA ARG A 67 -17.24 -11.00 -29.38
C ARG A 67 -17.41 -9.70 -30.14
N ASN A 68 -17.00 -8.58 -29.56
CA ASN A 68 -17.03 -7.27 -30.21
C ASN A 68 -16.07 -7.22 -31.42
N LYS A 69 -14.91 -7.86 -31.31
CA LYS A 69 -13.93 -7.96 -32.40
C LYS A 69 -14.40 -8.87 -33.54
N LEU A 70 -15.18 -9.90 -33.23
CA LEU A 70 -15.69 -10.89 -34.18
C LEU A 70 -17.10 -10.57 -34.70
N ASN A 71 -17.66 -9.41 -34.33
CA ASN A 71 -19.02 -8.99 -34.70
C ASN A 71 -20.11 -10.02 -34.32
N LEU A 72 -19.98 -10.66 -33.14
CA LEU A 72 -20.87 -11.72 -32.63
C LEU A 72 -21.85 -11.23 -31.54
N SER A 73 -23.11 -11.69 -31.57
CA SER A 73 -24.16 -11.59 -30.52
C SER A 73 -24.39 -12.96 -29.81
N GLU A 74 -25.13 -13.20 -28.71
CA GLU A 74 -25.54 -12.42 -27.53
C GLU A 74 -24.46 -12.50 -26.42
N PRO A 75 -24.05 -11.36 -25.85
CA PRO A 75 -22.96 -11.26 -24.86
C PRO A 75 -23.27 -11.74 -23.43
N TYR A 76 -22.21 -12.00 -22.64
CA TYR A 76 -22.15 -12.19 -21.17
C TYR A 76 -23.27 -11.50 -20.35
N ARG A 77 -23.62 -10.28 -20.73
CA ARG A 77 -24.60 -9.44 -20.03
C ARG A 77 -26.04 -9.73 -20.37
N VAL A 78 -26.34 -10.32 -21.52
CA VAL A 78 -27.71 -10.64 -21.88
C VAL A 78 -28.29 -11.67 -20.93
N LYS A 79 -27.43 -12.57 -20.46
CA LYS A 79 -27.71 -13.55 -19.42
C LYS A 79 -27.99 -12.91 -18.05
N LEU A 80 -27.14 -11.95 -17.64
CA LEU A 80 -27.27 -11.27 -16.34
C LEU A 80 -28.58 -10.50 -16.20
N ILE A 81 -29.12 -9.97 -17.31
CA ILE A 81 -30.36 -9.21 -17.32
C ILE A 81 -31.58 -10.14 -17.30
N LYS A 82 -31.50 -11.30 -17.95
CA LYS A 82 -32.59 -12.28 -17.92
C LYS A 82 -32.81 -12.82 -16.50
N GLU A 83 -31.74 -13.10 -15.77
CA GLU A 83 -31.76 -13.55 -14.36
C GLU A 83 -32.30 -12.49 -13.40
N ARG A 84 -31.86 -11.25 -13.55
CA ARG A 84 -32.31 -10.15 -12.68
C ARG A 84 -33.81 -9.88 -12.81
N ASN A 85 -34.37 -10.12 -13.98
CA ASN A 85 -35.79 -9.92 -14.28
C ASN A 85 -36.68 -11.08 -13.84
N ALA A 86 -36.15 -12.32 -13.80
CA ALA A 86 -36.86 -13.45 -13.21
C ALA A 86 -36.95 -13.33 -11.67
N LEU A 87 -35.89 -12.85 -11.03
CA LEU A 87 -35.82 -12.65 -9.58
C LEU A 87 -36.81 -11.61 -9.04
N LYS A 88 -37.17 -10.62 -9.85
CA LYS A 88 -38.15 -9.58 -9.51
C LYS A 88 -39.61 -10.04 -9.62
N ARG A 89 -39.88 -11.22 -10.20
CA ARG A 89 -41.24 -11.73 -10.47
C ARG A 89 -41.70 -12.86 -9.54
N GLY A 90 -40.85 -13.34 -8.62
CA GLY A 90 -41.14 -14.45 -7.70
C GLY A 90 -41.14 -14.08 -6.21
N LYS A 91 -41.19 -12.79 -5.88
CA LYS A 91 -41.44 -12.27 -4.53
C LYS A 91 -42.81 -11.60 -4.51
#